data_AF-A0A4Q5Y9V1-F1
#
_entry.id   AF-A0A4Q5Y9V1-F1
#
_cell.length_a   1.000
_cell.length_b   1.000
_cell.length_c   1.000
_cell.angle_alpha   90.00
_cell.angle_beta   90.00
_cell.angle_gamma   90.00
#
_symmetry.space_group_name_H-M   'P 1'
#
loop_
_entity.id
_entity.type
_entity.pdbx_description
1 polymer ?
#
loop_
_entity_poly.entity_id
_entity_poly.type
_entity_poly.pdbx_seq_one_letter_code
_entity_poly.pdbx_strand_id
1 'polypeptide(L)'
;LGIAWPFSRAQIVDILLKTVQASGSDEAMLRIYLSRGPGGFTTNPYESVGSQFYVVATAFRAMASEKYSAGVAIGRSAVVPKDPWFATVKSCNYLPNVMMKKEAVDRGLDFTIGFDETGVMTESSTENIMLLDREGFLVRPRLLQILKGTTMMRALELSSVLVGQGV
;
A
#
# COMPACT_ATOMS: atom_id res chain seq x y z
N LEU A 1 -8.55 14.51 -3.03
CA LEU A 1 -7.79 14.90 -4.25
C LEU A 1 -8.65 15.59 -5.32
N GLY A 2 -9.98 15.39 -5.38
CA GLY A 2 -10.84 16.13 -6.32
C GLY A 2 -10.61 15.77 -7.80
N ILE A 3 -10.09 14.57 -8.10
CA ILE A 3 -9.94 14.08 -9.46
C ILE A 3 -11.25 13.41 -9.86
N ALA A 4 -11.82 13.83 -11.00
CA ALA A 4 -13.02 13.21 -11.56
C ALA A 4 -12.68 11.80 -12.09
N TRP A 5 -13.64 10.89 -11.99
CA TRP A 5 -13.51 9.58 -12.63
C TRP A 5 -13.89 9.70 -14.11
N PRO A 6 -13.02 9.28 -15.05
CA PRO A 6 -13.34 9.34 -16.48
C PRO A 6 -14.35 8.25 -16.92
N PHE A 7 -14.61 7.27 -16.05
CA PHE A 7 -15.46 6.12 -16.33
C PHE A 7 -16.40 5.84 -15.15
N SER A 8 -17.56 5.27 -15.43
CA SER A 8 -18.45 4.72 -14.40
C SER A 8 -17.82 3.51 -13.71
N ARG A 9 -18.30 3.17 -12.51
CA ARG A 9 -17.83 1.98 -11.78
C ARG A 9 -17.95 0.70 -12.60
N ALA A 10 -19.04 0.53 -13.36
CA ALA A 10 -19.25 -0.63 -14.21
C ALA A 10 -18.20 -0.71 -15.35
N GLN A 11 -17.93 0.42 -16.00
CA GLN A 11 -16.89 0.50 -17.04
C GLN A 11 -15.49 0.23 -16.46
N ILE A 12 -15.17 0.74 -15.26
CA ILE A 12 -13.91 0.44 -14.60
C ILE A 12 -13.75 -1.06 -14.37
N VAL A 13 -14.78 -1.73 -13.82
CA VAL A 13 -14.75 -3.19 -13.60
C VAL A 13 -14.53 -3.94 -14.92
N ASP A 14 -15.25 -3.57 -15.99
CA ASP A 14 -15.07 -4.16 -17.32
C ASP A 14 -13.64 -3.97 -17.85
N ILE A 15 -13.05 -2.77 -17.71
CA ILE A 15 -11.67 -2.49 -18.09
C ILE A 15 -10.69 -3.37 -17.30
N LEU A 16 -10.88 -3.53 -15.99
CA LEU A 16 -10.02 -4.37 -15.16
C LEU A 16 -10.07 -5.84 -15.61
N LEU A 17 -11.27 -6.38 -15.84
CA LEU A 17 -11.46 -7.76 -16.29
C LEU A 17 -10.83 -8.00 -17.66
N LYS A 18 -11.06 -7.10 -18.63
CA LYS A 18 -10.44 -7.17 -19.96
C LYS A 18 -8.92 -7.08 -19.90
N THR A 19 -8.37 -6.27 -18.99
CA THR A 19 -6.93 -6.14 -18.80
C THR A 19 -6.31 -7.44 -18.27
N VAL A 20 -6.97 -8.11 -17.30
CA VAL A 20 -6.53 -9.43 -16.82
C VAL A 20 -6.61 -10.47 -17.94
N GLN A 21 -7.74 -10.52 -18.66
CA GLN A 21 -7.92 -11.47 -19.78
C GLN A 21 -6.85 -11.28 -20.85
N ALA A 22 -6.55 -10.04 -21.23
CA ALA A 22 -5.52 -9.72 -22.21
C ALA A 22 -4.09 -10.11 -21.76
N SER A 23 -3.86 -10.23 -20.45
CA SER A 23 -2.57 -10.68 -19.92
C SER A 23 -2.33 -12.18 -20.08
N GLY A 24 -3.38 -12.97 -20.34
CA GLY A 24 -3.31 -14.43 -20.44
C GLY A 24 -2.82 -15.15 -19.18
N SER A 25 -2.77 -14.47 -18.03
CA SER A 25 -2.26 -15.01 -16.77
C SER A 25 -3.41 -15.32 -15.82
N ASP A 26 -3.41 -16.52 -15.23
CA ASP A 26 -4.36 -16.90 -14.18
C ASP A 26 -4.09 -16.16 -12.85
N GLU A 27 -2.83 -15.76 -12.63
CA GLU A 27 -2.41 -14.96 -11.48
C GLU A 27 -1.71 -13.68 -11.92
N ALA A 28 -2.25 -12.53 -11.53
CA ALA A 28 -1.71 -11.22 -11.91
C ALA A 28 -1.80 -10.19 -10.78
N MET A 29 -0.85 -9.26 -10.78
CA MET A 29 -0.89 -8.03 -9.99
C MET A 29 -1.46 -6.90 -10.85
N LEU A 30 -2.67 -6.46 -10.52
CA LEU A 30 -3.28 -5.28 -11.14
C LEU A 30 -2.87 -4.00 -10.44
N ARG A 31 -2.35 -3.04 -11.21
CA ARG A 31 -2.08 -1.67 -10.74
C ARG A 31 -3.02 -0.71 -11.44
N ILE A 32 -3.79 0.02 -10.64
CA ILE A 32 -4.80 0.96 -11.10
C ILE A 32 -4.30 2.37 -10.80
N TYR A 33 -4.25 3.21 -11.82
CA TYR A 33 -3.79 4.58 -11.69
C TYR A 33 -4.87 5.54 -12.17
N LEU A 34 -5.15 6.54 -11.34
CA LEU A 34 -5.95 7.70 -11.70
C LEU A 34 -5.07 8.94 -11.50
N SER A 35 -4.83 9.66 -12.59
CA SER A 35 -4.10 10.92 -12.55
C SER A 35 -4.99 12.09 -12.95
N ARG A 36 -4.57 13.30 -12.59
CA ARG A 36 -5.20 14.53 -13.08
C ARG A 36 -5.12 14.64 -14.61
N GLY A 37 -4.12 14.00 -15.23
CA GLY A 37 -3.87 14.03 -16.67
C GLY A 37 -2.90 15.13 -17.11
N PRO A 38 -2.67 15.25 -18.42
CA PRO A 38 -1.75 16.22 -18.99
C PRO A 38 -2.28 17.66 -18.81
N GLY A 39 -1.37 18.62 -18.68
CA GLY A 39 -1.67 20.04 -18.50
C GLY A 39 -0.41 20.89 -18.67
N GLY A 40 -0.42 22.10 -18.08
CA GLY A 40 0.75 22.97 -18.03
C GLY A 40 1.88 22.43 -17.13
N PHE A 41 3.00 23.15 -17.09
CA PHE A 41 4.19 22.80 -16.30
C PHE A 41 4.14 23.37 -14.86
N THR A 42 2.96 23.67 -14.34
CA THR A 42 2.77 24.23 -13.00
C THR A 42 2.08 23.22 -12.06
N THR A 43 1.91 23.60 -10.79
CA THR A 43 1.15 22.80 -9.81
C THR A 43 -0.35 23.11 -9.82
N ASN A 44 -0.82 23.99 -10.72
CA ASN A 44 -2.23 24.37 -10.81
C ASN A 44 -3.06 23.19 -11.38
N PRO A 45 -3.94 22.55 -10.57
CA PRO A 45 -4.66 21.36 -11.03
C PRO A 45 -5.71 21.66 -12.12
N TYR A 46 -6.05 22.94 -12.34
CA TYR A 46 -7.03 23.39 -13.32
C TYR A 46 -6.45 23.58 -14.72
N GLU A 47 -5.12 23.48 -14.89
CA GLU A 47 -4.47 23.49 -16.20
C GLU A 47 -4.55 22.12 -16.90
N SER A 48 -4.99 21.08 -16.20
CA SER A 48 -5.18 19.77 -16.82
C SER A 48 -6.39 19.74 -17.73
N VAL A 49 -6.24 19.11 -18.89
CA VAL A 49 -7.29 18.95 -19.89
C VAL A 49 -8.21 17.75 -19.62
N GLY A 50 -7.88 16.89 -18.66
CA GLY A 50 -8.76 15.78 -18.27
C GLY A 50 -8.03 14.61 -17.60
N SER A 51 -8.69 14.00 -16.61
CA SER A 51 -8.15 12.86 -15.85
C SER A 51 -7.78 11.69 -16.74
N GLN A 52 -6.65 11.03 -16.45
CA GLN A 52 -6.23 9.82 -17.15
C GLN A 52 -6.33 8.62 -16.22
N PHE A 53 -6.93 7.55 -16.73
CA PHE A 53 -7.07 6.28 -16.04
C PHE A 53 -6.34 5.21 -16.84
N TYR A 54 -5.41 4.51 -16.20
CA TYR A 54 -4.71 3.39 -16.82
C TYR A 54 -4.53 2.24 -15.85
N VAL A 55 -4.49 1.03 -16.40
CA VAL A 55 -4.42 -0.22 -15.67
C VAL A 55 -3.24 -1.02 -16.24
N VAL A 56 -2.43 -1.57 -15.36
CA VAL A 56 -1.31 -2.43 -15.74
C VAL A 56 -1.46 -3.77 -15.03
N ALA A 57 -1.49 -4.85 -15.80
CA ALA A 57 -1.33 -6.20 -15.29
C ALA A 57 0.15 -6.58 -15.37
N THR A 58 0.72 -7.08 -14.28
CA THR A 58 2.04 -7.72 -14.27
C THR A 58 1.95 -9.09 -13.64
N ALA A 59 2.97 -9.92 -13.86
CA ALA A 59 3.14 -11.15 -13.09
C ALA A 59 3.06 -10.86 -11.58
N PHE A 60 2.30 -11.68 -10.85
CA PHE A 60 2.32 -11.70 -9.40
C PHE A 60 3.66 -12.30 -8.94
N ARG A 61 4.32 -11.65 -7.97
CA ARG A 61 5.54 -12.16 -7.36
C ARG A 61 5.33 -12.24 -5.85
N ALA A 62 5.10 -13.45 -5.36
CA ALA A 62 5.02 -13.71 -3.93
C ALA A 62 6.39 -13.47 -3.27
N MET A 63 6.37 -13.24 -1.96
CA MET A 63 7.59 -13.29 -1.17
C MET A 63 8.12 -14.73 -1.14
N ALA A 64 9.44 -14.89 -1.04
CA ALA A 64 10.07 -16.21 -0.95
C ALA A 64 9.52 -16.99 0.26
N SER A 65 9.23 -18.28 0.06
CA SER A 65 8.54 -19.11 1.06
C SER A 65 9.27 -19.16 2.40
N GLU A 66 10.60 -19.09 2.35
CA GLU A 66 11.52 -19.12 3.47
C GLU A 66 11.35 -17.91 4.38
N LYS A 67 10.92 -16.75 3.85
CA LYS A 67 10.66 -15.56 4.67
C LYS A 67 9.42 -15.73 5.55
N TYR A 68 8.47 -16.57 5.15
CA TYR A 68 7.30 -16.87 5.98
C TYR A 68 7.64 -17.82 7.12
N SER A 69 8.58 -18.75 6.93
CA SER A 69 8.97 -19.73 7.95
C SER A 69 10.10 -19.24 8.86
N ALA A 70 11.10 -18.56 8.32
CA ALA A 70 12.27 -18.06 9.05
C ALA A 70 12.13 -16.60 9.53
N GLY A 71 11.13 -15.88 9.01
CA GLY A 71 10.93 -14.47 9.29
C GLY A 71 11.77 -13.54 8.40
N VAL A 72 11.67 -12.23 8.68
CA VAL A 72 12.28 -11.15 7.92
C VAL A 72 13.11 -10.25 8.85
N ALA A 73 14.23 -9.72 8.34
CA ALA A 73 15.04 -8.75 9.05
C ALA A 73 14.42 -7.35 8.93
N ILE A 74 14.12 -6.73 10.07
CA ILE A 74 13.51 -5.40 10.15
C ILE A 74 14.39 -4.42 10.90
N GLY A 75 14.24 -3.13 10.60
CA GLY A 75 14.91 -2.06 11.34
C GLY A 75 14.07 -0.80 11.43
N ARG A 76 14.32 0.03 12.44
CA ARG A 76 13.72 1.38 12.52
C ARG A 76 14.28 2.26 11.39
N SER A 77 13.38 2.89 10.64
CA SER A 77 13.69 3.86 9.58
C SER A 77 14.12 5.20 10.18
N ALA A 78 15.11 5.85 9.57
CA ALA A 78 15.44 7.26 9.82
C ALA A 78 14.61 8.21 8.94
N VAL A 79 13.96 7.71 7.88
CA VAL A 79 13.08 8.50 7.03
C VAL A 79 11.84 8.92 7.82
N VAL A 80 11.56 10.23 7.80
CA VAL A 80 10.38 10.83 8.42
C VAL A 80 9.11 10.31 7.72
N PRO A 81 8.12 9.79 8.46
CA PRO A 81 6.85 9.37 7.87
C PRO A 81 6.13 10.51 7.14
N LYS A 82 5.25 10.13 6.22
CA LYS A 82 4.34 11.09 5.57
C LYS A 82 3.43 11.73 6.62
N ASP A 83 3.09 13.00 6.40
CA ASP A 83 2.00 13.65 7.12
C ASP A 83 0.71 12.77 7.10
N PRO A 84 -0.08 12.75 8.19
CA PRO A 84 -1.27 11.91 8.34
C PRO A 84 -2.21 11.90 7.12
N TRP A 85 -2.46 13.07 6.52
CA TRP A 85 -3.37 13.15 5.38
C TRP A 85 -2.79 12.45 4.14
N PHE A 86 -1.50 12.64 3.87
CA PHE A 86 -0.82 11.95 2.77
C PHE A 86 -0.63 10.46 3.02
N ALA A 87 -0.51 10.04 4.28
CA ALA A 87 -0.37 8.63 4.65
C ALA A 87 -1.66 7.83 4.40
N THR A 88 -2.82 8.45 4.59
CA THR A 88 -4.13 7.78 4.40
C THR A 88 -4.60 7.74 2.94
N VAL A 89 -3.92 8.44 2.03
CA VAL A 89 -4.24 8.46 0.59
C VAL A 89 -3.21 7.64 -0.19
N LYS A 90 -3.67 6.60 -0.89
CA LYS A 90 -2.82 5.84 -1.82
C LYS A 90 -2.54 6.66 -3.08
N SER A 91 -1.47 7.44 -3.07
CA SER A 91 -1.01 8.27 -4.20
C SER A 91 0.38 7.84 -4.69
N CYS A 92 0.85 8.44 -5.80
CA CYS A 92 2.22 8.25 -6.30
C CYS A 92 3.24 9.21 -5.67
N ASN A 93 2.87 9.98 -4.65
CA ASN A 93 3.84 10.77 -3.88
C ASN A 93 4.65 9.83 -2.96
N TYR A 94 5.56 9.07 -3.56
CA TYR A 94 6.21 7.89 -2.98
C TYR A 94 7.66 8.10 -2.58
N LEU A 95 8.19 9.33 -2.68
CA LEU A 95 9.60 9.58 -2.36
C LEU A 95 9.97 9.10 -0.94
N PRO A 96 9.19 9.36 0.13
CA PRO A 96 9.50 8.80 1.45
C PRO A 96 9.54 7.27 1.46
N ASN A 97 8.56 6.62 0.80
CA ASN A 97 8.50 5.16 0.69
C ASN A 97 9.72 4.58 -0.07
N VAL A 98 10.18 5.25 -1.13
CA VAL A 98 11.40 4.90 -1.87
C VAL A 98 12.64 5.06 -0.98
N MET A 99 12.74 6.14 -0.23
CA MET A 99 13.86 6.38 0.70
C MET A 99 13.91 5.32 1.80
N MET A 100 12.76 4.90 2.34
CA MET A 100 12.68 3.79 3.30
C MET A 100 13.17 2.49 2.67
N LYS A 101 12.73 2.17 1.45
CA LYS A 101 13.20 0.95 0.77
C LYS A 101 14.71 0.99 0.50
N LYS A 102 15.23 2.15 0.08
CA LYS A 102 16.66 2.37 -0.08
C LYS A 102 17.42 2.12 1.23
N GLU A 103 16.95 2.71 2.33
CA GLU A 103 17.55 2.54 3.65
C GLU A 103 17.59 1.06 4.07
N ALA A 104 16.50 0.31 3.86
CA ALA A 104 16.46 -1.12 4.14
C ALA A 104 17.54 -1.89 3.35
N VAL A 105 17.63 -1.64 2.04
CA VAL A 105 18.59 -2.30 1.15
C VAL A 105 20.03 -1.97 1.53
N ASP A 106 20.35 -0.70 1.77
CA ASP A 106 21.70 -0.26 2.15
C ASP A 106 22.17 -0.90 3.47
N ARG A 107 21.23 -1.22 4.36
CA ARG A 107 21.48 -1.85 5.66
C ARG A 107 21.40 -3.37 5.63
N GLY A 108 21.15 -3.98 4.47
CA GLY A 108 20.96 -5.43 4.34
C GLY A 108 19.73 -5.97 5.06
N LEU A 109 18.70 -5.13 5.26
CA LEU A 109 17.42 -5.49 5.87
C LEU A 109 16.38 -5.81 4.79
N ASP A 110 15.38 -6.61 5.15
CA ASP A 110 14.23 -6.84 4.26
C ASP A 110 13.30 -5.61 4.24
N PHE A 111 13.04 -5.05 5.42
CA PHE A 111 12.14 -3.92 5.62
C PHE A 111 12.66 -2.92 6.66
N THR A 112 12.24 -1.67 6.51
CA THR A 112 12.37 -0.65 7.55
C THR A 112 10.99 -0.17 7.98
N ILE A 113 10.87 0.20 9.25
CA ILE A 113 9.61 0.57 9.89
C ILE A 113 9.65 2.05 10.26
N GLY A 114 8.64 2.81 9.82
CA GLY A 114 8.47 4.21 10.17
C GLY A 114 7.96 4.40 11.60
N PHE A 115 8.33 5.53 12.19
CA PHE A 115 7.84 5.99 13.49
C PHE A 115 7.59 7.49 13.43
N ASP A 116 6.48 7.94 13.99
CA ASP A 116 6.17 9.36 14.08
C ASP A 116 7.02 10.09 15.14
N GLU A 117 6.84 11.41 15.22
CA GLU A 117 7.58 12.27 16.15
C GLU A 117 7.34 11.92 17.63
N THR A 118 6.21 11.26 17.94
CA THR A 118 5.88 10.78 19.28
C THR A 118 6.41 9.37 19.56
N GLY A 119 7.10 8.77 18.59
CA GLY A 119 7.64 7.42 18.68
C GLY A 119 6.61 6.32 18.41
N VAL A 120 5.44 6.63 17.88
CA VAL A 120 4.42 5.64 17.51
C VAL A 120 4.75 5.04 16.15
N MET A 121 4.73 3.71 16.08
CA MET A 121 4.98 2.95 14.84
C MET A 121 3.95 3.29 13.77
N THR A 122 4.38 3.39 12.52
CA THR A 122 3.53 3.62 11.35
C THR A 122 3.53 2.42 10.39
N GLU A 123 4.00 2.59 9.15
CA GLU A 123 4.04 1.57 8.10
C GLU A 123 5.48 1.36 7.60
N SER A 124 5.67 0.34 6.77
CA SER A 124 6.90 0.11 5.99
C SER A 124 6.78 0.83 4.63
N SER A 125 7.77 0.63 3.76
CA SER A 125 7.79 1.19 2.41
C SER A 125 6.54 0.85 1.59
N THR A 126 6.00 -0.37 1.69
CA THR A 126 4.77 -0.76 0.97
C THR A 126 3.82 -1.62 1.79
N GLU A 127 4.17 -1.90 3.06
CA GLU A 127 3.47 -2.85 3.93
C GLU A 127 2.87 -2.15 5.15
N ASN A 128 1.66 -2.55 5.54
CA ASN A 128 1.21 -2.32 6.91
C ASN A 128 1.89 -3.32 7.86
N ILE A 129 1.97 -2.96 9.14
CA ILE A 129 2.57 -3.79 10.18
C ILE A 129 1.52 -4.04 11.26
N MET A 130 1.41 -5.29 11.67
CA MET A 130 0.61 -5.73 12.80
C MET A 130 1.51 -6.43 13.80
N LEU A 131 1.14 -6.36 15.08
CA LEU A 131 1.84 -7.03 16.17
C LEU A 131 0.87 -7.93 16.90
N LEU A 132 1.37 -9.01 17.48
CA LEU A 132 0.67 -9.75 18.52
C LEU A 132 1.09 -9.13 19.85
N ASP A 133 0.14 -8.63 20.63
CA ASP A 133 0.44 -8.13 21.98
C ASP A 133 0.63 -9.28 22.99
N ARG A 134 0.89 -8.94 24.26
CA ARG A 134 1.19 -9.94 25.30
C ARG A 134 -0.03 -10.77 25.66
N GLU A 135 -1.21 -10.22 25.41
CA GLU A 135 -2.51 -10.82 25.65
C GLU A 135 -2.98 -11.67 24.45
N GLY A 136 -2.21 -11.70 23.37
CA GLY A 136 -2.50 -12.51 22.19
C GLY A 136 -3.43 -11.83 21.18
N PHE A 137 -3.64 -10.51 21.27
CA PHE A 137 -4.44 -9.78 20.30
C PHE A 137 -3.59 -9.25 19.15
N LEU A 138 -4.12 -9.40 17.93
CA LEU A 138 -3.53 -8.80 16.74
C LEU A 138 -3.86 -7.29 16.71
N VAL A 139 -2.84 -6.47 16.95
CA VAL A 139 -2.93 -5.01 17.04
C VAL A 139 -2.22 -4.33 15.86
N ARG A 140 -2.63 -3.09 15.57
CA ARG A 140 -2.04 -2.26 14.50
C ARG A 140 -1.99 -0.78 14.89
N PRO A 141 -1.17 0.05 14.23
CA PRO A 141 -1.19 1.49 14.42
C PRO A 141 -2.53 2.14 14.07
N ARG A 142 -2.85 3.29 14.67
CA ARG A 142 -4.07 4.04 14.32
C ARG A 142 -4.12 4.38 12.82
N LEU A 143 -5.30 4.26 12.18
CA LEU A 143 -5.55 4.60 10.76
C LEU A 143 -5.54 6.13 10.50
N LEU A 144 -4.59 6.81 11.13
CA LEU A 144 -4.34 8.24 11.01
C LEU A 144 -3.05 8.49 10.24
N GLN A 145 -2.02 7.67 10.46
CA GLN A 145 -0.69 7.81 9.84
C GLN A 145 -0.29 6.59 9.00
N ILE A 146 -1.23 5.72 8.68
CA ILE A 146 -1.01 4.56 7.81
C ILE A 146 -2.14 4.44 6.81
N LEU A 147 -1.85 3.77 5.69
CA LEU A 147 -2.89 3.39 4.76
C LEU A 147 -3.81 2.35 5.40
N LYS A 148 -5.12 2.45 5.19
CA LYS A 148 -6.09 1.39 5.50
C LYS A 148 -5.94 0.24 4.51
N GLY A 149 -4.86 -0.53 4.61
CA GLY A 149 -4.56 -1.62 3.69
C GLY A 149 -5.59 -2.73 3.75
N THR A 150 -6.04 -3.18 2.59
CA THR A 150 -7.06 -4.23 2.44
C THR A 150 -6.59 -5.55 3.05
N THR A 151 -5.32 -5.92 2.85
CA THR A 151 -4.73 -7.14 3.43
C THR A 151 -4.72 -7.11 4.95
N MET A 152 -4.29 -6.00 5.56
CA MET A 152 -4.32 -5.82 7.01
C MET A 152 -5.75 -5.93 7.57
N MET A 153 -6.70 -5.25 6.92
CA MET A 153 -8.11 -5.31 7.34
C MET A 153 -8.68 -6.74 7.23
N ARG A 154 -8.33 -7.47 6.17
CA ARG A 154 -8.75 -8.86 6.00
C ARG A 154 -8.14 -9.78 7.06
N ALA A 155 -6.88 -9.57 7.42
CA ALA A 155 -6.23 -10.34 8.48
C ALA A 155 -6.91 -10.12 9.86
N LEU A 156 -7.30 -8.88 10.19
CA LEU A 156 -8.04 -8.57 11.41
C LEU A 156 -9.45 -9.21 11.43
N GLU A 157 -10.12 -9.23 10.28
CA GLU A 157 -11.41 -9.92 10.14
C GLU A 157 -11.25 -11.42 10.40
N LEU A 158 -10.24 -12.05 9.80
CA LEU A 158 -9.95 -13.48 9.97
C LEU A 158 -9.53 -13.80 11.41
N SER A 159 -8.70 -12.97 12.05
CA SER A 159 -8.28 -13.21 13.44
C SER A 159 -9.48 -13.20 14.39
N SER A 160 -10.47 -12.33 14.14
CA SER A 160 -11.68 -12.25 14.96
C SER A 160 -12.52 -13.53 14.88
N VAL A 161 -12.55 -14.18 13.70
CA VAL A 161 -13.20 -15.48 13.49
C VAL A 161 -12.45 -16.60 14.22
N LEU A 162 -11.12 -16.61 14.17
CA LEU A 162 -10.29 -17.65 14.81
C LEU A 162 -10.37 -17.61 16.35
N VAL A 163 -10.32 -16.41 16.93
CA VAL A 163 -10.54 -16.24 18.38
C VAL A 163 -11.92 -16.78 18.79
N GLY A 164 -12.95 -16.56 17.98
CA GLY A 164 -14.29 -17.13 18.18
C GLY A 164 -14.33 -18.66 18.08
N GLN A 165 -13.36 -19.27 17.40
CA GLN A 165 -13.19 -20.73 17.28
C GLN A 165 -12.26 -21.32 18.36
N GLY A 166 -11.70 -20.48 19.25
CA GLY A 166 -10.76 -20.91 20.29
C GLY A 166 -9.35 -21.23 19.79
N VAL A 167 -8.98 -20.68 18.63
CA VAL A 167 -7.64 -20.78 18.02
C VAL A 167 -6.92 -19.44 18.09
#